data_AF-A0A7C7K7T1-F1
#
_entry.id   AF-A0A7C7K7T1-F1
#
_cell.length_a   1.000
_cell.length_b   1.000
_cell.length_c   1.000
_cell.angle_alpha   90.00
_cell.angle_beta   90.00
_cell.angle_gamma   90.00
#
_symmetry.space_group_name_H-M   'P 1'
#
loop_
_entity.id
_entity.type
_entity.pdbx_description
1 polymer ?
#
loop_
_entity_poly.entity_id
_entity_poly.type
_entity_poly.pdbx_seq_one_letter_code
_entity_poly.pdbx_strand_id
1 'polypeptide(L)'
;MTLLQIQKRTMTIAGTVLSVYLLFHMLSNLSFFFGDSFNQFYQIYNSAWIRWPVLAIVLFCLWIHVRAAVNIRRKNNQARQVGYKKHDKFYIPAALVTLSIILLFLFIVIHIIQSLYVNPDDVRSSVMSWFSSVIITLFYLTGVFILVMHLQHSLINVLQTLGISAKMHHIAIHSTIAFLGVGFVSIPVYVWLMS
;
A
#
# COMPACT_ATOMS: atom_id res chain seq x y z
N MET A 1 18.34 -16.87 17.89
CA MET A 1 18.51 -15.71 16.98
C MET A 1 17.99 -15.96 15.56
N THR A 2 18.11 -17.18 15.02
CA THR A 2 17.72 -17.58 13.64
C THR A 2 16.25 -17.31 13.30
N LEU A 3 15.30 -17.63 14.19
CA LEU A 3 13.86 -17.45 13.94
C LEU A 3 13.44 -15.99 13.69
N LEU A 4 14.07 -15.02 14.36
CA LEU A 4 13.77 -13.60 14.15
C LEU A 4 14.29 -13.11 12.79
N GLN A 5 15.45 -13.60 12.36
CA GLN A 5 16.03 -13.28 11.05
C GLN A 5 15.18 -13.83 9.91
N ILE A 6 14.67 -15.08 10.05
CA ILE A 6 13.73 -15.66 9.08
C ILE A 6 12.48 -14.78 8.96
N GLN A 7 11.87 -14.39 10.09
CA GLN A 7 10.70 -13.51 10.10
C GLN A 7 10.96 -12.18 9.37
N LYS A 8 12.12 -11.54 9.61
CA LYS A 8 12.50 -10.30 8.93
C LYS A 8 12.67 -10.48 7.42
N ARG A 9 13.35 -11.56 6.99
CA ARG A 9 13.54 -11.87 5.57
C ARG A 9 12.20 -12.17 4.89
N THR A 10 11.37 -13.00 5.49
CA THR A 10 10.03 -13.32 4.98
C THR A 10 9.14 -12.08 4.87
N MET A 11 9.14 -11.21 5.88
CA MET A 11 8.43 -9.92 5.83
C MET A 11 8.94 -9.03 4.70
N THR A 12 10.25 -9.00 4.49
CA THR A 12 10.93 -8.22 3.43
C THR A 12 10.51 -8.71 2.05
N ILE A 13 10.57 -10.03 1.80
CA ILE A 13 10.18 -10.63 0.51
C ILE A 13 8.71 -10.33 0.21
N ALA A 14 7.81 -10.57 1.17
CA ALA A 14 6.40 -10.29 1.00
C ALA A 14 6.14 -8.79 0.76
N GLY A 15 6.82 -7.91 1.49
CA GLY A 15 6.73 -6.45 1.31
C GLY A 15 7.22 -5.98 -0.05
N THR A 16 8.29 -6.59 -0.58
CA THR A 16 8.79 -6.30 -1.95
C THR A 16 7.77 -6.70 -3.01
N VAL A 17 7.18 -7.91 -2.92
CA VAL A 17 6.15 -8.36 -3.86
C VAL A 17 4.94 -7.42 -3.84
N LEU A 18 4.47 -7.03 -2.65
CA LEU A 18 3.37 -6.07 -2.51
C LEU A 18 3.73 -4.68 -3.08
N SER A 19 4.97 -4.23 -2.92
CA SER A 19 5.42 -2.94 -3.46
C SER A 19 5.48 -2.94 -4.99
N VAL A 20 5.93 -4.04 -5.60
CA VAL A 20 5.92 -4.23 -7.06
C VAL A 20 4.48 -4.28 -7.57
N TYR A 21 3.60 -5.00 -6.87
CA TYR A 21 2.17 -5.00 -7.18
C TYR A 21 1.57 -3.59 -7.11
N LEU A 22 1.89 -2.79 -6.08
CA LEU A 22 1.40 -1.41 -5.96
C LEU A 22 1.85 -0.53 -7.14
N LEU A 23 3.09 -0.68 -7.61
CA LEU A 23 3.57 0.03 -8.80
C LEU A 23 2.77 -0.37 -10.04
N PHE A 24 2.62 -1.67 -10.30
CA PHE A 24 1.82 -2.16 -11.42
C PHE A 24 0.36 -1.70 -11.31
N HIS A 25 -0.22 -1.79 -10.11
CA HIS A 25 -1.60 -1.39 -9.83
C HIS A 25 -1.79 0.10 -10.07
N MET A 26 -0.89 0.95 -9.59
CA MET A 26 -0.92 2.40 -9.84
C MET A 26 -0.82 2.72 -11.33
N LEU A 27 0.14 2.12 -12.04
CA LEU A 27 0.32 2.35 -13.49
C LEU A 27 -0.89 1.88 -14.30
N SER A 28 -1.48 0.73 -13.93
CA SER A 28 -2.72 0.24 -14.55
C SER A 28 -3.88 1.20 -14.28
N ASN A 29 -4.00 1.75 -13.07
CA ASN A 29 -5.02 2.73 -12.74
C ASN A 29 -4.85 4.04 -13.52
N LEU A 30 -3.61 4.51 -13.73
CA LEU A 30 -3.35 5.71 -14.54
C LEU A 30 -3.85 5.57 -15.98
N SER A 31 -4.11 4.35 -16.47
CA SER A 31 -4.76 4.19 -17.76
C SER A 31 -6.18 4.77 -17.82
N PHE A 32 -6.78 5.12 -16.67
CA PHE A 32 -8.06 5.84 -16.54
C PHE A 32 -8.13 7.10 -17.40
N PHE A 33 -6.99 7.79 -17.55
CA PHE A 33 -6.89 9.02 -18.36
C PHE A 33 -6.92 8.76 -19.87
N PHE A 34 -6.85 7.51 -20.32
CA PHE A 34 -6.91 7.12 -21.73
C PHE A 34 -8.31 6.59 -22.15
N GLY A 35 -9.36 6.90 -21.38
CA GLY A 35 -10.74 6.62 -21.80
C GLY A 35 -11.02 5.13 -22.00
N ASP A 36 -11.43 4.74 -23.20
CA ASP A 36 -11.83 3.36 -23.52
C ASP A 36 -10.73 2.32 -23.32
N SER A 37 -9.45 2.70 -23.44
CA SER A 37 -8.33 1.80 -23.17
C SER A 37 -8.32 1.30 -21.72
N PHE A 38 -8.82 2.10 -20.77
CA PHE A 38 -9.00 1.69 -19.38
C PHE A 38 -10.03 0.55 -19.28
N ASN A 39 -11.19 0.71 -19.91
CA ASN A 39 -12.25 -0.29 -19.90
C ASN A 39 -11.78 -1.60 -20.56
N GLN A 40 -11.12 -1.53 -21.72
CA GLN A 40 -10.58 -2.70 -22.42
C GLN A 40 -9.54 -3.43 -21.57
N PHE A 41 -8.60 -2.70 -20.95
CA PHE A 41 -7.59 -3.29 -20.08
C PHE A 41 -8.25 -4.00 -18.90
N TYR A 42 -9.18 -3.33 -18.20
CA TYR A 42 -9.80 -3.89 -17.01
C TYR A 42 -10.82 -4.98 -17.31
N GLN A 43 -11.42 -5.03 -18.50
CA GLN A 43 -12.24 -6.16 -18.93
C GLN A 43 -11.42 -7.46 -18.95
N ILE A 44 -10.20 -7.42 -19.48
CA ILE A 44 -9.27 -8.55 -19.48
C ILE A 44 -8.73 -8.80 -18.07
N TYR A 45 -8.26 -7.76 -17.39
CA TYR A 45 -7.64 -7.87 -16.07
C TYR A 45 -8.61 -8.39 -14.99
N ASN A 46 -9.89 -8.04 -15.10
CA ASN A 46 -10.94 -8.49 -14.19
C ASN A 46 -11.53 -9.86 -14.55
N SER A 47 -11.09 -10.47 -15.67
CA SER A 47 -11.45 -11.85 -15.99
C SER A 47 -11.04 -12.80 -14.86
N ALA A 48 -11.81 -13.88 -14.67
CA ALA A 48 -11.58 -14.82 -13.57
C ALA A 48 -10.16 -15.40 -13.56
N TRP A 49 -9.60 -15.66 -14.75
CA TRP A 49 -8.27 -16.24 -14.93
C TRP A 49 -7.12 -15.32 -14.52
N ILE A 50 -7.32 -14.01 -14.48
CA ILE A 50 -6.29 -13.04 -14.05
C ILE A 50 -6.58 -12.54 -12.64
N ARG A 51 -7.81 -12.10 -12.37
CA ARG A 51 -8.20 -11.48 -11.11
C ARG A 51 -7.95 -12.39 -9.92
N TRP A 52 -8.44 -13.64 -9.96
CA TRP A 52 -8.39 -14.52 -8.78
C TRP A 52 -6.97 -14.95 -8.42
N PRO A 53 -6.11 -15.35 -9.38
CA PRO A 53 -4.71 -15.63 -9.07
C PRO A 53 -3.96 -14.40 -8.53
N VAL A 54 -4.15 -13.21 -9.13
CA VAL A 54 -3.53 -11.97 -8.64
C VAL A 54 -3.99 -11.67 -7.22
N LEU A 55 -5.30 -11.73 -6.95
CA LEU A 55 -5.85 -11.48 -5.63
C LEU A 55 -5.35 -12.50 -4.60
N ALA A 56 -5.25 -13.78 -4.97
CA ALA A 56 -4.71 -14.82 -4.10
C ALA A 56 -3.24 -14.55 -3.73
N ILE A 57 -2.40 -14.16 -4.69
CA ILE A 57 -1.00 -13.78 -4.45
C ILE A 57 -0.92 -12.57 -3.52
N VAL A 58 -1.68 -11.51 -3.80
CA VAL A 58 -1.70 -10.29 -2.98
C VAL A 58 -2.13 -10.59 -1.55
N LEU A 59 -3.24 -11.33 -1.37
CA LEU A 59 -3.74 -11.70 -0.04
C LEU A 59 -2.76 -12.61 0.71
N PHE A 60 -2.14 -13.57 0.03
CA PHE A 60 -1.15 -14.45 0.62
C PHE A 60 0.09 -13.67 1.08
N CYS A 61 0.64 -12.79 0.24
CA CYS A 61 1.76 -11.93 0.61
C CYS A 61 1.39 -10.96 1.74
N LEU A 62 0.19 -10.37 1.71
CA LEU A 62 -0.30 -9.49 2.76
C LEU A 62 -0.41 -10.23 4.10
N TRP A 63 -0.96 -11.44 4.10
CA TRP A 63 -1.05 -12.29 5.29
C TRP A 63 0.33 -12.61 5.87
N ILE A 64 1.29 -13.02 5.03
CA ILE A 64 2.68 -13.27 5.44
C ILE A 64 3.29 -12.00 6.05
N HIS A 65 3.15 -10.87 5.37
CA HIS A 65 3.73 -9.59 5.77
C HIS A 65 3.19 -9.15 7.14
N VAL A 66 1.87 -9.15 7.31
CA VAL A 66 1.20 -8.77 8.57
C VAL A 66 1.56 -9.74 9.69
N ARG A 67 1.51 -11.05 9.46
CA ARG A 67 1.85 -12.06 10.48
C ARG A 67 3.30 -11.92 10.94
N ALA A 68 4.24 -11.72 10.02
CA ALA A 68 5.64 -11.52 10.35
C ALA A 68 5.85 -10.20 11.13
N ALA A 69 5.23 -9.11 10.70
CA ALA A 69 5.29 -7.81 11.37
C ALA A 69 4.76 -7.88 12.81
N VAL A 70 3.60 -8.51 13.02
CA VAL A 70 3.00 -8.70 14.36
C VAL A 70 3.92 -9.53 15.25
N ASN A 71 4.48 -10.63 14.73
CA ASN A 71 5.37 -11.50 15.49
C ASN A 71 6.68 -10.80 15.90
N ILE A 72 7.30 -10.04 14.98
CA ILE A 72 8.49 -9.25 15.27
C ILE A 72 8.17 -8.20 16.33
N ARG A 73 7.03 -7.52 16.20
CA ARG A 73 6.62 -6.49 17.17
C ARG A 73 6.36 -7.06 18.56
N ARG A 74 5.67 -8.20 18.67
CA ARG A 74 5.43 -8.89 19.96
C ARG A 74 6.75 -9.25 20.64
N LYS A 75 7.68 -9.87 19.90
CA LYS A 75 9.01 -10.22 20.42
C LYS A 75 9.81 -8.99 20.85
N ASN A 76 9.82 -7.94 20.03
CA ASN A 76 10.52 -6.70 20.36
C ASN A 76 9.92 -6.01 21.59
N ASN A 77 8.60 -6.05 21.77
CA ASN A 77 7.93 -5.51 22.95
C ASN A 77 8.23 -6.33 24.21
N GLN A 78 8.26 -7.66 24.13
CA GLN A 78 8.63 -8.53 25.26
C GLN A 78 10.10 -8.35 25.68
N ALA A 79 10.99 -8.05 24.74
CA ALA A 79 12.40 -7.79 25.02
C ALA A 79 12.68 -6.37 25.55
N ARG A 80 11.70 -5.47 25.59
CA ARG A 80 11.88 -4.10 26.10
C ARG A 80 11.90 -4.10 27.62
N GLN A 81 13.10 -4.00 28.20
CA GLN A 81 13.31 -3.83 29.65
C GLN A 81 13.29 -2.35 30.09
N VAL A 82 13.59 -1.40 29.18
CA VAL A 82 13.61 0.05 29.46
C VAL A 82 13.03 0.82 28.27
N GLY A 83 12.29 1.91 28.53
CA GLY A 83 11.77 2.80 27.49
C GLY A 83 12.88 3.48 26.68
N TYR A 84 12.62 3.78 25.39
CA TYR A 84 13.58 4.48 24.54
C TYR A 84 13.95 5.84 25.14
N LYS A 85 15.26 6.15 25.24
CA LYS A 85 15.74 7.49 25.54
C LYS A 85 15.13 8.47 24.52
N LYS A 86 14.42 9.49 25.03
CA LYS A 86 13.92 10.60 24.21
C LYS A 86 15.13 11.24 23.53
N HIS A 87 15.16 11.22 22.20
CA HIS A 87 16.07 12.03 21.42
C HIS A 87 15.36 13.36 21.11
N ASP A 88 16.11 14.46 20.98
CA ASP A 88 15.60 15.82 20.73
C ASP A 88 14.95 16.03 19.35
N LYS A 89 14.48 14.96 18.70
CA LYS A 89 13.78 15.00 17.40
C LYS A 89 12.28 14.79 17.60
N PHE A 90 11.50 15.28 16.63
CA PHE A 90 10.06 15.07 16.55
C PHE A 90 9.72 13.58 16.78
N TYR A 91 8.98 13.31 17.86
CA TYR A 91 8.64 11.97 18.30
C TYR A 91 7.20 11.65 17.90
N ILE A 92 7.02 10.62 17.06
CA ILE A 92 5.69 10.08 16.76
C ILE A 92 5.35 9.00 17.79
N PRO A 93 4.28 9.16 18.58
CA PRO A 93 3.83 8.16 19.53
C PRO A 93 3.62 6.79 18.88
N ALA A 94 4.08 5.73 19.55
CA ALA A 94 3.91 4.35 19.08
C ALA A 94 2.42 3.95 18.90
N ALA A 95 1.52 4.58 19.66
CA ALA A 95 0.08 4.41 19.51
C ALA A 95 -0.41 4.95 18.15
N LEU A 96 0.04 6.13 17.72
CA LEU A 96 -0.33 6.69 16.41
C LEU A 96 0.19 5.83 15.24
N VAL A 97 1.42 5.29 15.34
CA VAL A 97 1.94 4.34 14.35
C VAL A 97 1.11 3.05 14.31
N THR A 98 0.60 2.59 15.46
CA THR A 98 -0.27 1.40 15.50
C THR A 98 -1.61 1.68 14.85
N LEU A 99 -2.20 2.83 15.18
CA LEU A 99 -3.47 3.27 14.62
C LEU A 99 -3.37 3.42 13.10
N SER A 100 -2.30 4.04 12.58
CA SER A 100 -2.11 4.18 11.14
C SER A 100 -2.02 2.84 10.41
N ILE A 101 -1.34 1.83 10.98
CA ILE A 101 -1.28 0.49 10.40
C ILE A 101 -2.66 -0.20 10.40
N ILE A 102 -3.45 -0.03 11.47
CA ILE A 102 -4.82 -0.57 11.54
C ILE A 102 -5.70 0.09 10.48
N LEU A 103 -5.66 1.42 10.38
CA LEU A 103 -6.40 2.18 9.37
C LEU A 103 -5.98 1.80 7.95
N LEU A 104 -4.69 1.59 7.70
CA LEU A 104 -4.19 1.11 6.41
C LEU A 104 -4.73 -0.27 6.07
N PHE A 105 -4.74 -1.20 7.03
CA PHE A 105 -5.30 -2.53 6.82
C PHE A 105 -6.80 -2.46 6.51
N LEU A 106 -7.56 -1.63 7.24
CA LEU A 106 -8.98 -1.41 6.98
C LEU A 106 -9.20 -0.80 5.59
N PHE A 107 -8.40 0.19 5.20
CA PHE A 107 -8.41 0.79 3.87
C PHE A 107 -8.22 -0.28 2.78
N ILE A 108 -7.21 -1.14 2.92
CA ILE A 108 -6.94 -2.22 1.96
C ILE A 108 -8.12 -3.19 1.86
N VAL A 109 -8.70 -3.61 2.99
CA VAL A 109 -9.85 -4.52 3.01
C VAL A 109 -11.07 -3.91 2.32
N ILE A 110 -11.42 -2.67 2.67
CA ILE A 110 -12.54 -1.95 2.06
C ILE A 110 -12.30 -1.75 0.56
N HIS A 111 -11.08 -1.36 0.17
CA HIS A 111 -10.70 -1.18 -1.23
C HIS A 111 -10.84 -2.48 -2.04
N ILE A 112 -10.36 -3.61 -1.51
CA ILE A 112 -10.52 -4.92 -2.14
C ILE A 112 -12.00 -5.25 -2.29
N ILE A 113 -12.79 -5.13 -1.23
CA ILE A 113 -14.24 -5.41 -1.27
C ILE A 113 -14.93 -4.53 -2.33
N GLN A 114 -14.68 -3.22 -2.33
CA GLN A 114 -15.23 -2.29 -3.29
C GLN A 114 -14.88 -2.70 -4.73
N SER A 115 -13.63 -3.14 -4.98
CA SER A 115 -13.19 -3.58 -6.31
C SER A 115 -13.94 -4.82 -6.83
N LEU A 116 -14.54 -5.63 -5.95
CA LEU A 116 -15.34 -6.79 -6.34
C LEU A 116 -16.73 -6.40 -6.87
N TYR A 117 -17.22 -5.20 -6.55
CA TYR A 117 -18.52 -4.69 -6.99
C TYR A 117 -18.43 -3.85 -8.28
N VAL A 118 -17.26 -3.79 -8.92
CA VAL A 118 -17.10 -3.04 -10.16
C VAL A 118 -17.84 -3.73 -11.31
N ASN A 119 -18.51 -2.94 -12.17
CA ASN A 119 -19.03 -3.46 -13.43
C ASN A 119 -17.84 -3.73 -14.38
N PRO A 120 -17.56 -4.99 -14.77
CA PRO A 120 -16.41 -5.31 -15.61
C PRO A 120 -16.52 -4.74 -17.03
N ASP A 121 -17.72 -4.46 -17.52
CA ASP A 121 -17.94 -3.93 -18.87
C ASP A 121 -17.76 -2.40 -18.94
N ASP A 122 -17.90 -1.71 -17.82
CA ASP A 122 -17.68 -0.26 -17.73
C ASP A 122 -17.12 0.14 -16.36
N VAL A 123 -15.83 -0.13 -16.20
CA VAL A 123 -15.09 0.13 -14.97
C VAL A 123 -14.88 1.64 -14.78
N ARG A 124 -14.74 2.40 -15.87
CA ARG A 124 -14.53 3.84 -15.83
C ARG A 124 -15.72 4.58 -15.22
N SER A 125 -16.96 4.26 -15.61
CA SER A 125 -18.14 4.89 -15.03
C SER A 125 -18.33 4.54 -13.55
N SER A 126 -17.99 3.30 -13.16
CA SER A 126 -17.99 2.89 -11.75
C SER A 126 -17.03 3.75 -10.92
N VAL A 127 -15.80 3.96 -11.41
CA VAL A 127 -14.79 4.82 -10.77
C VAL A 127 -15.27 6.27 -10.69
N MET A 128 -15.85 6.79 -11.77
CA MET A 128 -16.40 8.15 -11.79
C MET A 128 -17.50 8.31 -10.73
N SER A 129 -18.47 7.40 -10.71
CA SER A 129 -19.59 7.40 -9.76
C SER A 129 -19.12 7.37 -8.31
N TRP A 130 -18.12 6.54 -7.98
CA TRP A 130 -17.60 6.45 -6.61
C TRP A 130 -16.90 7.73 -6.17
N PHE A 131 -16.04 8.31 -7.02
CA PHE A 131 -15.27 9.49 -6.65
C PHE A 131 -16.03 10.83 -6.82
N SER A 132 -17.25 10.81 -7.35
CA SER A 132 -18.22 11.91 -7.20
C SER A 132 -18.74 12.07 -5.76
N SER A 133 -18.40 11.17 -4.83
CA SER A 133 -18.75 11.30 -3.41
C SER A 133 -17.59 11.87 -2.58
N VAL A 134 -17.84 12.98 -1.86
CA VAL A 134 -16.86 13.63 -0.96
C VAL A 134 -16.27 12.59 -0.01
N ILE A 135 -17.13 11.74 0.55
CA ILE A 135 -16.78 10.81 1.61
C ILE A 135 -15.82 9.74 1.08
N ILE A 136 -16.12 9.18 -0.11
CA ILE A 136 -15.26 8.17 -0.75
C ILE A 136 -13.93 8.81 -1.15
N THR A 137 -13.95 10.00 -1.74
CA THR A 137 -12.72 10.72 -2.12
C THR A 137 -11.82 10.98 -0.91
N LEU A 138 -12.35 11.55 0.18
CA LEU A 138 -11.58 11.77 1.41
C LEU A 138 -11.08 10.47 2.04
N PHE A 139 -11.87 9.39 2.01
CA PHE A 139 -11.46 8.08 2.48
C PHE A 139 -10.23 7.56 1.71
N TYR A 140 -10.25 7.67 0.37
CA TYR A 140 -9.11 7.26 -0.46
C TYR A 140 -7.89 8.16 -0.29
N LEU A 141 -8.07 9.48 -0.23
CA LEU A 141 -6.95 10.41 0.02
C LEU A 141 -6.25 10.11 1.35
N THR A 142 -7.04 9.84 2.40
CA THR A 142 -6.51 9.46 3.71
C THR A 142 -5.80 8.11 3.65
N GLY A 143 -6.41 7.11 2.99
CA GLY A 143 -5.82 5.78 2.82
C GLY A 143 -4.49 5.81 2.07
N VAL A 144 -4.42 6.53 0.95
CA VAL A 144 -3.20 6.71 0.17
C VAL A 144 -2.15 7.51 0.94
N PHE A 145 -2.53 8.53 1.69
CA PHE A 145 -1.60 9.26 2.56
C PHE A 145 -0.95 8.33 3.59
N ILE A 146 -1.75 7.51 4.27
CA ILE A 146 -1.23 6.53 5.24
C ILE A 146 -0.35 5.48 4.54
N LEU A 147 -0.74 5.01 3.35
CA LEU A 147 0.05 4.08 2.55
C LEU A 147 1.43 4.67 2.20
N VAL A 148 1.46 5.92 1.72
CA VAL A 148 2.70 6.64 1.39
C VAL A 148 3.61 6.76 2.63
N MET A 149 3.05 7.14 3.78
CA MET A 149 3.80 7.17 5.04
C MET A 149 4.34 5.78 5.42
N HIS A 150 3.54 4.74 5.25
CA HIS A 150 3.97 3.36 5.50
C HIS A 150 5.13 2.95 4.58
N LEU A 151 5.03 3.21 3.26
CA LEU A 151 6.07 2.91 2.28
C LEU A 151 7.36 3.68 2.55
N GLN A 152 7.24 4.96 2.93
CA GLN A 152 8.37 5.82 3.28
C GLN A 152 9.21 5.23 4.41
N HIS A 153 8.56 4.71 5.43
CA HIS A 153 9.25 4.04 6.53
C HIS A 153 9.70 2.61 6.16
N SER A 154 8.92 1.86 5.38
CA SER A 154 9.16 0.44 5.15
C SER A 154 10.19 0.14 4.06
N LEU A 155 10.24 0.91 2.96
CA LEU A 155 11.20 0.68 1.86
C LEU A 155 12.65 0.87 2.31
N ILE A 156 12.90 1.83 3.19
CA ILE A 156 14.24 2.05 3.79
C ILE A 156 14.68 0.79 4.54
N ASN A 157 13.79 0.18 5.34
CA ASN A 157 14.08 -1.04 6.10
C ASN A 157 14.25 -2.28 5.20
N VAL A 158 13.48 -2.36 4.11
CA VAL A 158 13.60 -3.42 3.09
C VAL A 158 14.98 -3.38 2.45
N LEU A 159 15.40 -2.22 1.95
CA LEU A 159 16.71 -2.05 1.31
C LEU A 159 17.86 -2.37 2.27
N GLN A 160 17.78 -1.92 3.52
CA GLN A 160 18.75 -2.27 4.56
C GLN A 160 18.82 -3.79 4.81
N THR A 161 17.66 -4.47 4.85
CA THR A 161 17.61 -5.93 5.04
C THR A 161 18.20 -6.69 3.85
N LEU A 162 18.11 -6.12 2.65
CA LEU A 162 18.72 -6.65 1.42
C LEU A 162 20.21 -6.26 1.26
N GLY A 163 20.79 -5.54 2.22
CA GLY A 163 22.20 -5.10 2.16
C GLY A 163 22.45 -3.90 1.24
N ILE A 164 21.40 -3.25 0.73
CA ILE A 164 21.50 -2.07 -0.12
C ILE A 164 21.57 -0.82 0.77
N SER A 165 22.59 0.02 0.56
CA SER A 165 22.73 1.28 1.29
C SER A 165 21.60 2.24 0.91
N ALA A 166 20.59 2.33 1.78
CA ALA A 166 19.47 3.26 1.62
C ALA A 166 19.92 4.74 1.63
N LYS A 167 21.07 5.05 2.25
CA LYS A 167 21.65 6.41 2.27
C LYS A 167 22.04 6.89 0.87
N MET A 168 22.51 5.97 0.02
CA MET A 168 22.91 6.26 -1.36
C MET A 168 21.72 6.40 -2.31
N HIS A 169 20.59 5.75 -1.99
CA HIS A 169 19.41 5.70 -2.85
C HIS A 169 18.23 6.53 -2.32
N HIS A 170 18.46 7.40 -1.34
CA HIS A 170 17.40 8.13 -0.64
C HIS A 170 16.53 8.94 -1.62
N ILE A 171 17.13 9.64 -2.58
CA ILE A 171 16.39 10.40 -3.61
C ILE A 171 15.48 9.47 -4.42
N ALA A 172 16.00 8.36 -4.94
CA ALA A 172 15.22 7.43 -5.76
C ALA A 172 14.03 6.84 -4.99
N ILE A 173 14.23 6.51 -3.70
CA ILE A 173 13.16 6.02 -2.82
C ILE A 173 12.06 7.08 -2.68
N HIS A 174 12.43 8.32 -2.35
CA HIS A 174 11.44 9.39 -2.15
C HIS A 174 10.71 9.73 -3.44
N SER A 175 11.42 9.81 -4.57
CA SER A 175 10.81 10.04 -5.87
C SER A 175 9.84 8.93 -6.26
N THR A 176 10.18 7.66 -6.01
CA THR A 176 9.30 6.52 -6.30
C THR A 176 8.04 6.56 -5.46
N ILE A 177 8.17 6.89 -4.18
CA ILE A 177 7.04 6.98 -3.24
C ILE A 177 6.15 8.18 -3.57
N ALA A 178 6.74 9.33 -3.90
CA ALA A 178 6.02 10.51 -4.34
C ALA A 178 5.26 10.23 -5.64
N PHE A 179 5.91 9.58 -6.61
CA PHE A 179 5.28 9.16 -7.87
C PHE A 179 4.10 8.21 -7.64
N LEU A 180 4.25 7.20 -6.79
CA LEU A 180 3.15 6.31 -6.38
C LEU A 180 1.99 7.07 -5.75
N GLY A 181 2.29 7.96 -4.79
CA GLY A 181 1.29 8.75 -4.08
C GLY A 181 0.52 9.68 -5.03
N VAL A 182 1.23 10.45 -5.85
CA VAL A 182 0.63 11.35 -6.85
C VAL A 182 -0.19 10.56 -7.86
N GLY A 183 0.33 9.42 -8.34
CA GLY A 183 -0.37 8.56 -9.29
C GLY A 183 -1.73 8.10 -8.75
N PHE A 184 -1.77 7.56 -7.54
CA PHE A 184 -3.02 7.15 -6.90
C PHE A 184 -3.97 8.31 -6.58
N VAL A 185 -3.44 9.45 -6.11
CA VAL A 185 -4.26 10.63 -5.76
C VAL A 185 -4.84 11.32 -6.99
N SER A 186 -4.16 11.22 -8.14
CA SER A 186 -4.55 11.92 -9.36
C SER A 186 -5.98 11.59 -9.81
N ILE A 187 -6.41 10.32 -9.70
CA ILE A 187 -7.72 9.86 -10.18
C ILE A 187 -8.87 10.35 -9.28
N PRO A 188 -8.88 10.11 -7.95
CA PRO A 188 -9.93 10.64 -7.07
C PRO A 188 -10.07 12.16 -7.15
N VAL A 189 -8.94 12.89 -7.19
CA VAL A 189 -8.96 14.35 -7.26
C VAL A 189 -9.49 14.82 -8.62
N TYR A 190 -9.04 14.23 -9.71
CA TYR A 190 -9.53 14.57 -11.04
C TYR A 190 -11.05 14.35 -11.14
N VAL A 191 -11.55 13.18 -10.72
CA VAL A 191 -12.99 12.90 -10.78
C VAL A 191 -13.78 13.86 -9.92
N TRP A 192 -13.35 14.10 -8.67
CA TRP A 192 -14.02 15.01 -7.75
C TRP A 192 -14.09 16.46 -8.26
N LEU A 193 -13.06 16.91 -8.99
CA LEU A 193 -13.05 18.25 -9.60
C LEU A 193 -13.96 18.35 -10.83
N MET A 194 -14.21 17.23 -11.51
CA MET A 194 -15.04 17.15 -12.71
C MET A 194 -16.50 16.74 -12.43
N SER A 195 -16.83 16.42 -11.18
CA SER A 195 -18.16 15.98 -10.73
C SER A 195 -19.06 17.11 -10.27
#